data_AF-W3WS87-F1
#
_entry.id   AF-W3WS87-F1
#
_cell.length_a   1.000
_cell.length_b   1.000
_cell.length_c   1.000
_cell.angle_alpha   90.00
_cell.angle_beta   90.00
_cell.angle_gamma   90.00
#
_symmetry.space_group_name_H-M   'P 1'
#
loop_
_entity.id
_entity.type
_entity.pdbx_description
1 polymer ?
#
loop_
_entity_poly.entity_id
_entity_poly.type
_entity_poly.pdbx_seq_one_letter_code
_entity_poly.pdbx_strand_id
1 'polypeptide(L)'
;MADQSGQYSKWFMKSIGHEGLNNLLVAYEDKSAKAVCTFGFSKGPGHEPILFQGITDGKIVPARGPAYFGWDPIFEYQGQTYAEMDQVEKNKISHRYKALEKLRVWVENGMKDE
;
A
#
# COMPACT_ATOMS: atom_id res chain seq x y z
N MET A 1 -10.84 6.34 10.98
CA MET A 1 -9.64 5.53 11.27
C MET A 1 -8.68 5.37 10.08
N ALA A 2 -9.14 5.56 8.83
CA ALA A 2 -8.41 5.18 7.61
C ALA A 2 -6.97 5.71 7.44
N ASP A 3 -6.63 6.91 7.95
CA ASP A 3 -5.28 7.47 7.79
C ASP A 3 -4.30 7.17 8.94
N GLN A 4 -4.80 6.79 10.12
CA GLN A 4 -3.95 6.71 11.32
C GLN A 4 -3.20 5.36 11.43
N SER A 5 -3.72 4.28 10.85
CA SER A 5 -3.12 2.95 10.95
C SER A 5 -2.07 2.66 9.89
N GLY A 6 -2.00 3.42 8.79
CA GLY A 6 -1.14 3.12 7.63
C GLY A 6 0.35 3.00 7.99
N GLN A 7 0.89 4.03 8.66
CA GLN A 7 2.28 4.07 9.14
C GLN A 7 2.60 3.04 10.24
N TYR A 8 1.57 2.57 10.96
CA TYR A 8 1.70 1.58 12.03
C TYR A 8 1.24 0.18 11.61
N SER A 9 0.97 -0.05 10.33
CA SER A 9 0.42 -1.31 9.80
C SER A 9 1.20 -2.54 10.26
N LYS A 10 2.54 -2.44 10.33
CA LYS A 10 3.42 -3.48 10.90
C LYS A 10 3.06 -3.83 12.35
N TRP A 11 2.83 -2.83 13.20
CA TRP A 11 2.56 -3.02 14.62
C TRP A 11 1.15 -3.53 14.87
N PHE A 12 0.16 -3.02 14.14
CA PHE A 12 -1.20 -3.57 14.18
C PHE A 12 -1.21 -5.03 13.72
N MET A 13 -0.61 -5.33 12.56
CA MET A 13 -0.47 -6.71 12.08
C MET A 13 0.19 -7.63 13.11
N LYS A 14 1.28 -7.18 13.75
CA LYS A 14 1.98 -7.96 14.78
C LYS A 14 1.13 -8.18 16.03
N SER A 15 0.32 -7.21 16.42
CA SER A 15 -0.38 -7.22 17.71
C SER A 15 -1.74 -7.91 17.64
N ILE A 16 -2.49 -7.70 16.56
CA ILE A 16 -3.89 -8.16 16.45
C ILE A 16 -4.16 -9.03 15.21
N GLY A 17 -3.19 -9.17 14.30
CA GLY A 17 -3.33 -10.02 13.11
C GLY A 17 -4.42 -9.59 12.13
N HIS A 18 -4.73 -10.46 11.17
CA HIS A 18 -5.76 -10.21 10.15
C HIS A 18 -7.17 -10.13 10.72
N GLU A 19 -7.50 -11.02 11.66
CA GLU A 19 -8.81 -11.04 12.31
C GLU A 19 -9.02 -9.79 13.15
N GLY A 20 -8.04 -9.40 13.96
CA GLY A 20 -8.13 -8.19 14.76
C GLY A 20 -8.27 -6.93 13.90
N LEU A 21 -7.55 -6.85 12.77
CA LEU A 21 -7.71 -5.74 11.83
C LEU A 21 -9.12 -5.67 11.22
N ASN A 22 -9.73 -6.82 10.90
CA ASN A 22 -11.12 -6.87 10.47
C ASN A 22 -12.07 -6.45 11.60
N ASN A 23 -11.81 -6.91 12.83
CA ASN A 23 -12.62 -6.60 14.02
C ASN A 23 -12.64 -5.10 14.34
N LEU A 24 -11.52 -4.40 14.13
CA LEU A 24 -11.47 -2.93 14.27
C LEU A 24 -12.47 -2.21 13.36
N LEU A 25 -12.81 -2.82 12.23
CA LEU A 25 -13.71 -2.22 11.26
C LEU A 25 -15.16 -2.68 11.43
N VAL A 26 -15.47 -3.72 12.22
CA VAL A 26 -16.82 -4.33 12.32
C VAL A 26 -17.92 -3.30 12.56
N ALA A 27 -17.68 -2.32 13.43
CA ALA A 27 -18.64 -1.27 13.77
C ALA A 27 -18.90 -0.21 12.67
N TYR A 28 -18.13 -0.25 11.57
CA TYR A 28 -18.21 0.72 10.47
C TYR A 28 -18.77 0.05 9.21
N GLU A 29 -19.75 0.66 8.56
CA GLU A 29 -20.26 0.15 7.27
C GLU A 29 -19.22 0.30 6.15
N ASP A 30 -18.50 1.42 6.14
CA ASP A 30 -17.45 1.67 5.16
C ASP A 30 -16.20 0.85 5.47
N LYS A 31 -15.86 -0.04 4.52
CA LYS A 31 -14.64 -0.86 4.54
C LYS A 31 -13.61 -0.38 3.51
N SER A 32 -13.81 0.79 2.90
CA SER A 32 -12.87 1.36 1.95
C SER A 32 -11.50 1.54 2.59
N ALA A 33 -10.46 1.26 1.82
CA ALA A 33 -9.09 1.39 2.26
C ALA A 33 -8.18 1.77 1.10
N LYS A 34 -7.03 2.36 1.44
CA LYS A 34 -6.00 2.72 0.48
C LYS A 34 -4.70 2.04 0.85
N ALA A 35 -4.14 1.29 -0.09
CA ALA A 35 -2.75 0.89 -0.03
C ALA A 35 -1.90 2.04 -0.58
N VAL A 36 -0.98 2.57 0.23
CA VAL A 36 -0.15 3.74 -0.13
C VAL A 36 1.33 3.38 -0.02
N CYS A 37 2.10 3.69 -1.05
CA CYS A 37 3.57 3.62 -1.04
C CYS A 37 4.12 5.00 -1.40
N THR A 38 5.12 5.46 -0.68
CA THR A 38 5.84 6.71 -0.98
C THR A 38 7.32 6.43 -1.02
N PHE A 39 7.96 6.70 -2.16
CA PHE A 39 9.41 6.79 -2.27
C PHE A 39 9.85 8.23 -2.03
N GLY A 40 10.91 8.43 -1.25
CA GLY A 40 11.56 9.73 -1.09
C GLY A 40 12.94 9.70 -1.73
N PHE A 41 13.27 10.72 -2.52
CA PHE A 41 14.58 10.89 -3.13
C PHE A 41 15.14 12.29 -2.79
N SER A 42 16.40 12.36 -2.38
CA SER A 42 17.12 13.63 -2.22
C SER A 42 18.49 13.51 -2.88
N LYS A 43 18.92 14.58 -3.57
CA LYS A 43 20.25 14.68 -4.19
C LYS A 43 21.37 14.81 -3.15
N GLY A 44 21.03 15.04 -1.87
CA GLY A 44 21.97 15.18 -0.77
C GLY A 44 21.67 16.41 0.08
N PRO A 45 22.59 16.79 0.99
CA PRO A 45 22.43 17.95 1.85
C PRO A 45 22.05 19.22 1.07
N GLY A 46 21.11 20.00 1.62
CA GLY A 46 20.60 21.23 1.00
C GLY A 46 19.57 21.02 -0.11
N HIS A 47 19.18 19.78 -0.43
CA HIS A 47 18.11 19.50 -1.38
C HIS A 47 16.90 18.90 -0.67
N GLU A 48 15.75 19.54 -0.85
CA GLU A 48 14.48 19.02 -0.35
C GLU A 48 14.16 17.66 -0.98
N PRO A 49 13.64 16.70 -0.19
CA PRO A 49 13.29 15.40 -0.72
C PRO A 49 12.06 15.50 -1.63
N ILE A 50 12.16 14.90 -2.81
CA ILE A 50 11.05 14.72 -3.74
C ILE A 50 10.34 13.41 -3.38
N LEU A 51 9.01 13.47 -3.30
CA LEU A 51 8.17 12.33 -2.91
C LEU A 51 7.40 11.78 -4.11
N PHE A 52 7.51 10.47 -4.33
CA PHE A 52 6.77 9.75 -5.37
C PHE A 52 5.76 8.83 -4.69
N GLN A 53 4.48 9.19 -4.75
CA GLN A 53 3.41 8.43 -4.10
C GLN A 53 2.60 7.62 -5.11
N GLY A 54 2.44 6.33 -4.83
CA GLY A 54 1.54 5.43 -5.51
C GLY A 54 0.43 4.97 -4.57
N ILE A 55 -0.80 4.97 -5.06
CA ILE A 55 -2.00 4.62 -4.30
C ILE A 55 -2.79 3.57 -5.08
N THR A 56 -3.30 2.57 -4.35
CA THR A 56 -4.35 1.68 -4.85
C THR A 56 -5.50 1.69 -3.88
N ASP A 57 -6.67 2.10 -4.35
CA ASP A 57 -7.93 2.04 -3.62
C ASP A 57 -8.46 0.61 -3.62
N GLY A 58 -9.03 0.19 -2.49
CA GLY A 58 -9.55 -1.15 -2.28
C GLY A 58 -10.46 -1.21 -1.08
N LYS A 59 -10.65 -2.41 -0.54
CA LYS A 59 -11.49 -2.65 0.64
C LYS A 59 -10.83 -3.63 1.59
N ILE A 60 -11.11 -3.48 2.89
CA ILE A 60 -10.75 -4.49 3.88
C ILE A 60 -11.82 -5.58 3.92
N VAL A 61 -11.39 -6.82 3.80
CA VAL A 61 -12.23 -8.01 3.77
C VAL A 61 -11.68 -9.09 4.71
N PRO A 62 -12.49 -10.10 5.09
CA PRO A 62 -11.98 -11.28 5.77
C PRO A 62 -10.86 -11.93 4.96
N ALA A 63 -9.85 -12.44 5.66
CA ALA A 63 -8.61 -12.92 5.05
C ALA A 63 -8.86 -14.05 4.04
N ARG A 64 -8.28 -13.93 2.84
CA ARG A 64 -8.26 -14.98 1.82
C ARG A 64 -6.87 -15.10 1.19
N GLY A 65 -6.57 -16.27 0.62
CA GLY A 65 -5.26 -16.55 0.04
C GLY A 65 -4.15 -16.78 1.08
N PRO A 66 -2.92 -17.07 0.63
CA PRO A 66 -1.79 -17.37 1.49
C PRO A 66 -1.27 -16.15 2.28
N ALA A 67 -1.09 -16.33 3.59
CA ALA A 67 -0.61 -15.31 4.51
C ALA A 67 0.92 -15.16 4.53
N TYR A 68 1.57 -15.12 3.37
CA TYR A 68 3.04 -15.00 3.30
C TYR A 68 3.54 -13.61 3.67
N PHE A 69 2.75 -12.56 3.41
CA PHE A 69 3.22 -11.19 3.55
C PHE A 69 2.16 -10.22 4.09
N GLY A 70 2.41 -9.71 5.31
CA GLY A 70 1.70 -8.57 5.88
C GLY A 70 0.18 -8.68 5.80
N TRP A 71 -0.45 -7.60 5.35
CA TRP A 71 -1.91 -7.43 5.27
C TRP A 71 -2.49 -7.81 3.90
N ASP A 72 -1.71 -8.39 2.99
CA ASP A 72 -2.17 -8.78 1.65
C ASP A 72 -3.46 -9.64 1.66
N PRO A 73 -3.63 -10.61 2.60
CA PRO A 73 -4.85 -11.43 2.65
C PRO A 73 -6.14 -10.67 2.92
N ILE A 74 -6.08 -9.46 3.47
CA ILE A 74 -7.28 -8.70 3.87
C ILE A 74 -7.53 -7.48 2.98
N PHE A 75 -6.62 -7.16 2.06
CA PHE A 75 -6.79 -6.03 1.15
C PHE A 75 -7.29 -6.51 -0.21
N GLU A 76 -8.55 -6.21 -0.52
CA GLU A 76 -9.20 -6.57 -1.76
C GLU A 76 -9.10 -5.45 -2.80
N TYR A 77 -8.69 -5.83 -4.01
CA TYR A 77 -8.77 -5.02 -5.21
C TYR A 77 -9.55 -5.77 -6.29
N GLN A 78 -10.67 -5.18 -6.73
CA GLN A 78 -11.50 -5.71 -7.81
C GLN A 78 -11.91 -7.19 -7.63
N GLY A 79 -12.32 -7.56 -6.41
CA GLY A 79 -12.84 -8.90 -6.09
C GLY A 79 -11.79 -9.95 -5.71
N GLN A 80 -10.50 -9.62 -5.77
CA GLN A 80 -9.41 -10.49 -5.32
C GLN A 80 -8.59 -9.80 -4.24
N THR A 81 -8.22 -10.54 -3.20
CA THR A 81 -7.23 -10.07 -2.23
C THR A 81 -5.85 -10.05 -2.86
N TYR A 82 -4.97 -9.19 -2.39
CA TYR A 82 -3.58 -9.16 -2.86
C TYR A 82 -2.84 -10.49 -2.65
N ALA A 83 -3.26 -11.30 -1.68
CA ALA A 83 -2.68 -12.63 -1.46
C ALA A 83 -3.19 -13.67 -2.48
N GLU A 84 -4.39 -13.50 -3.03
CA GLU A 84 -4.94 -14.38 -4.07
C GLU A 84 -4.35 -14.11 -5.46
N MET A 85 -3.76 -12.92 -5.67
CA MET A 85 -3.18 -12.54 -6.95
C MET A 85 -1.84 -13.21 -7.21
N ASP A 86 -1.61 -13.58 -8.47
CA ASP A 86 -0.26 -13.89 -8.95
C ASP A 86 0.66 -12.67 -8.78
N GLN A 87 1.92 -12.93 -8.42
CA GLN A 87 2.89 -11.88 -8.13
C GLN A 87 3.11 -10.92 -9.32
N VAL A 88 3.09 -11.44 -10.55
CA VAL A 88 3.28 -10.65 -11.77
C VAL A 88 2.09 -9.72 -12.00
N GLU A 89 0.87 -10.21 -11.83
CA GLU A 89 -0.33 -9.40 -11.99
C GLU A 89 -0.48 -8.36 -10.89
N LYS A 90 -0.20 -8.73 -9.63
CA LYS A 90 -0.16 -7.79 -8.50
C LYS A 90 0.84 -6.67 -8.77
N ASN A 91 2.02 -6.99 -9.28
CA ASN A 91 3.05 -5.99 -9.54
C ASN A 91 2.58 -4.92 -10.52
N LYS A 92 1.76 -5.25 -11.53
CA LYS A 92 1.24 -4.24 -12.48
C LYS A 92 0.28 -3.22 -11.84
N ILE A 93 -0.44 -3.61 -10.79
CA ILE A 93 -1.50 -2.79 -10.18
C ILE A 93 -1.16 -2.25 -8.79
N SER A 94 -0.05 -2.69 -8.21
CA SER A 94 0.30 -2.36 -6.83
C SER A 94 0.63 -0.89 -6.65
N HIS A 95 0.24 -0.36 -5.49
CA HIS A 95 0.62 0.96 -4.99
C HIS A 95 2.15 1.18 -5.04
N ARG A 96 2.96 0.15 -4.75
CA ARG A 96 4.42 0.21 -4.86
C ARG A 96 4.91 0.39 -6.29
N TYR A 97 4.38 -0.38 -7.24
CA TYR A 97 4.75 -0.23 -8.65
C TYR A 97 4.37 1.15 -9.17
N LYS A 98 3.17 1.64 -8.86
CA LYS A 98 2.75 3.00 -9.22
C LYS A 98 3.71 4.07 -8.68
N ALA A 99 4.19 3.92 -7.45
CA ALA A 99 5.15 4.84 -6.85
C ALA A 99 6.52 4.77 -7.54
N LEU A 100 6.98 3.55 -7.82
CA LEU A 100 8.25 3.30 -8.49
C LEU A 100 8.25 3.77 -9.95
N GLU A 101 7.14 3.61 -10.67
CA GLU A 101 6.99 4.07 -12.05
C GLU A 101 7.09 5.60 -12.14
N LYS A 102 6.49 6.33 -11.18
CA LYS A 102 6.66 7.78 -11.08
C LYS A 102 8.12 8.17 -10.87
N LEU A 103 8.82 7.47 -9.99
CA LEU A 103 10.25 7.67 -9.78
C LEU A 103 11.05 7.35 -11.05
N ARG A 104 10.77 6.23 -11.73
CA ARG A 104 11.42 5.82 -12.98
C ARG A 104 11.29 6.89 -14.05
N VAL A 105 10.07 7.35 -14.32
CA VAL A 105 9.79 8.39 -15.32
C VAL A 105 10.51 9.69 -14.98
N TRP A 106 10.54 10.08 -13.69
CA TRP A 106 11.25 11.28 -13.26
C TRP A 106 12.77 11.17 -13.47
N VAL A 107 13.35 10.01 -13.19
CA VAL A 107 14.77 9.72 -13.46
C VAL A 107 15.06 9.74 -14.96
N GLU A 108 14.25 9.08 -15.78
CA GLU A 108 14.39 9.04 -17.24
C GLU A 108 14.27 10.43 -17.89
N ASN A 109 13.47 11.33 -17.29
CA ASN A 109 13.33 12.71 -17.72
C ASN A 109 14.45 13.66 -17.22
N GLY A 110 15.50 13.11 -16.62
CA GLY A 110 16.72 13.84 -16.27
C GLY A 110 16.71 14.47 -14.88
N MET A 111 15.90 13.96 -13.93
CA MET A 111 15.91 14.37 -12.52
C MET A 111 15.71 15.88 -12.32
N LYS A 112 14.83 16.47 -13.12
CA LYS A 112 14.51 17.89 -13.06
C LYS A 112 13.76 18.18 -11.77
N ASP A 113 14.17 19.23 -11.09
CA ASP A 113 13.39 19.80 -10.00
C ASP A 113 12.24 20.58 -10.69
N GLU A 114 10.99 20.25 -10.35
CA GLU A 114 9.81 20.98 -10.88
C GLU A 114 9.86 22.47 -10.50
#